data_AF-A0AAW2SJZ3-F1
#
_entry.id   AF-A0AAW2SJZ3-F1
#
_cell.length_a   1.000
_cell.length_b   1.000
_cell.length_c   1.000
_cell.angle_alpha   90.00
_cell.angle_beta   90.00
_cell.angle_gamma   90.00
#
_symmetry.space_group_name_H-M   'P 1'
#
loop_
_entity.id
_entity.type
_entity.pdbx_description
1 polymer ?
#
loop_
_entity_poly.entity_id
_entity_poly.type
_entity_poly.pdbx_seq_one_letter_code
_entity_poly.pdbx_strand_id
1 'polypeptide(L)'
;MQERYIVPSRPEVRPLRHDALPKPMIFHDGRLVRKPTPLMALLIILWFPIGLILSIPRVLVGSLSPISLTYYTMNLIGCPITVKGTPPRDAKSSSTGRGVVFVCSHRTVLDAVYVSASLGRMTTTISYSVASFTEFLSPIKTSRLTRERTKDAQLINDILDQGRYLVMCPEGTTCREPYLLRFSSLFAELTDQIVPVAIVVKTSMFHGTTARGHKWLDPFFFFMNPFPAYEITFLNKLSPDQTCSSGKSSHEVANSVQEMIAKTLNYKCTNLTRKDKYRALAGTDGLVGQQPVRAQLARLSAVEMAAFTCVYFQLFARFLIIT
;
A
#
# COMPACT_ATOMS: atom_id res chain seq x y z
N MET A 1 -0.79 30.60 0.19
CA MET A 1 -1.49 29.33 0.46
C MET A 1 -2.96 29.63 0.71
N GLN A 2 -3.88 29.13 -0.11
CA GLN A 2 -5.30 29.18 0.23
C GLN A 2 -5.53 28.07 1.27
N GLU A 3 -5.82 28.45 2.52
CA GLU A 3 -6.20 27.49 3.56
C GLU A 3 -7.37 26.63 3.05
N ARG A 4 -7.21 25.31 3.18
CA ARG A 4 -8.33 24.40 2.97
C ARG A 4 -9.38 24.77 4.00
N TYR A 5 -10.56 25.18 3.53
CA TYR A 5 -11.68 25.62 4.36
C TYR A 5 -12.00 24.56 5.42
N ILE A 6 -11.60 24.79 6.67
CA ILE A 6 -12.04 23.97 7.79
C ILE A 6 -13.44 24.48 8.13
N VAL A 7 -14.45 23.66 7.80
CA VAL A 7 -15.83 23.98 8.16
C VAL A 7 -15.89 24.17 9.69
N PRO A 8 -16.33 25.34 10.19
CA PRO A 8 -16.44 25.61 11.61
C PRO A 8 -17.31 24.56 12.29
N SER A 9 -16.96 24.18 13.52
CA SER A 9 -17.79 23.24 14.28
C SER A 9 -19.15 23.88 14.54
N ARG A 10 -20.22 23.24 14.05
CA ARG A 10 -21.60 23.55 14.40
C ARG A 10 -22.10 22.44 15.34
N PRO A 11 -22.07 22.64 16.66
CA PRO A 11 -22.35 21.57 17.64
C PRO A 11 -23.78 21.01 17.52
N GLU A 12 -24.71 21.79 16.97
CA GLU A 12 -26.09 21.39 16.68
C GLU A 12 -26.20 20.38 15.52
N VAL A 13 -25.16 20.25 14.69
CA VAL A 13 -25.16 19.39 13.51
C VAL A 13 -24.25 18.20 13.76
N ARG A 14 -24.84 17.01 13.85
CA ARG A 14 -24.07 15.76 13.95
C ARG A 14 -23.36 15.49 12.61
N PRO A 15 -22.07 15.14 12.62
CA PRO A 15 -21.40 14.66 11.42
C PRO A 15 -22.16 13.49 10.81
N LEU A 16 -22.43 13.56 9.51
CA LEU A 16 -23.01 12.44 8.78
C LEU A 16 -22.08 11.22 8.90
N ARG A 17 -22.68 10.05 9.13
CA ARG A 17 -21.95 8.80 9.03
C ARG A 17 -21.51 8.57 7.57
N HIS A 18 -20.42 7.82 7.38
CA HIS A 18 -19.84 7.60 6.05
C HIS A 18 -20.84 6.99 5.04
N ASP A 19 -21.77 6.17 5.50
CA ASP A 19 -22.85 5.54 4.73
C ASP A 19 -23.98 6.52 4.36
N ALA A 20 -24.14 7.62 5.10
CA ALA A 20 -25.13 8.66 4.86
C ALA A 20 -24.59 9.82 3.99
N LEU A 21 -23.30 9.78 3.60
CA LEU A 21 -22.73 10.78 2.71
C LEU A 21 -23.36 10.65 1.30
N PRO A 22 -23.79 11.77 0.67
CA PRO A 22 -24.36 11.75 -0.67
C PRO A 22 -23.44 11.15 -1.74
N LYS A 23 -22.12 11.17 -1.49
CA LYS A 23 -21.11 10.49 -2.31
C LYS A 23 -20.17 9.70 -1.40
N PRO A 24 -19.99 8.40 -1.64
CA PRO A 24 -19.03 7.61 -0.87
C PRO A 24 -17.62 8.14 -1.11
N MET A 25 -16.89 8.41 -0.02
CA MET A 25 -15.50 8.82 -0.09
C MET A 25 -14.61 7.60 -0.34
N ILE A 26 -14.38 7.27 -1.60
CA ILE A 26 -13.51 6.15 -2.01
C ILE A 26 -12.05 6.61 -2.10
N PHE A 27 -11.84 7.84 -2.57
CA PHE A 27 -10.51 8.42 -2.74
C PHE A 27 -10.30 9.61 -1.82
N HIS A 28 -9.27 9.51 -0.99
CA HIS A 28 -8.75 10.63 -0.23
C HIS A 28 -7.22 10.52 -0.13
N ASP A 29 -6.57 11.64 0.17
CA ASP A 29 -5.11 11.72 0.28
C ASP A 29 -4.71 12.65 1.42
N GLY A 30 -3.72 12.22 2.18
CA GLY A 30 -3.29 12.84 3.43
C GLY A 30 -2.54 11.82 4.29
N ARG A 31 -1.66 12.32 5.16
CA ARG A 31 -0.85 11.50 6.06
C ARG A 31 -1.51 11.25 7.41
N LEU A 32 -2.50 12.04 7.82
CA LEU A 32 -3.16 11.88 9.11
C LEU A 32 -4.35 10.92 8.98
N VAL A 33 -4.43 9.95 9.90
CA VAL A 33 -5.54 8.98 9.98
C VAL A 33 -6.78 9.64 10.57
N ARG A 34 -6.58 10.47 11.59
CA ARG A 34 -7.67 11.14 12.31
C ARG A 34 -7.70 12.62 11.95
N LYS A 35 -8.90 13.20 12.00
CA LYS A 35 -9.07 14.66 11.96
C LYS A 35 -8.31 15.26 13.16
N PRO A 36 -7.44 16.27 12.96
CA PRO A 36 -6.68 16.89 14.03
C PRO A 36 -7.60 17.81 14.85
N THR A 37 -8.32 17.25 15.82
CA THR A 37 -8.88 18.03 16.93
C THR A 37 -7.73 18.65 17.74
N PRO A 38 -7.94 19.72 18.53
CA PRO A 38 -6.85 20.33 19.31
C PRO A 38 -6.04 19.32 20.14
N LEU A 39 -6.74 18.39 20.81
CA LEU A 39 -6.11 17.29 21.55
C LEU A 39 -5.31 16.35 20.63
N MET A 40 -5.90 15.91 19.50
CA MET A 40 -5.19 15.04 18.56
C MET A 40 -4.00 15.71 17.91
N ALA A 41 -4.11 17.01 17.59
CA ALA A 41 -3.01 17.80 17.06
C ALA A 41 -1.86 17.88 18.05
N LEU A 42 -2.14 18.15 19.33
CA LEU A 42 -1.14 18.13 20.40
C LEU A 42 -0.46 16.76 20.51
N LEU A 43 -1.24 15.67 20.55
CA LEU A 43 -0.71 14.31 20.61
C LEU A 43 0.17 13.97 19.40
N ILE A 44 -0.24 14.37 18.20
CA ILE A 44 0.54 14.17 16.97
C ILE A 44 1.84 14.95 17.04
N ILE A 45 1.82 16.22 17.49
CA ILE A 45 3.01 17.06 17.60
C ILE A 45 4.01 16.46 18.60
N LEU A 46 3.54 16.04 19.78
CA LEU A 46 4.38 15.42 20.81
C LEU A 46 4.94 14.06 20.35
N TRP A 47 4.13 13.27 19.65
CA TRP A 47 4.54 11.95 19.17
C TRP A 47 5.46 12.01 17.96
N PHE A 48 5.32 13.00 17.08
CA PHE A 48 6.04 13.07 15.81
C PHE A 48 7.57 12.84 15.92
N PRO A 49 8.32 13.54 16.81
CA PRO A 49 9.77 13.29 16.94
C PRO A 49 10.09 11.88 17.41
N ILE A 50 9.32 11.35 18.37
CA ILE A 50 9.48 9.99 18.90
C ILE A 50 9.19 8.96 17.81
N GLY A 51 8.07 9.12 17.10
CA GLY A 51 7.66 8.25 16.01
C GLY A 51 8.66 8.25 14.86
N LEU A 52 9.24 9.41 14.53
CA LEU A 52 10.26 9.53 13.50
C LEU A 52 11.51 8.72 13.88
N ILE A 53 12.03 8.90 15.08
CA ILE A 53 13.19 8.14 15.60
C ILE A 53 12.88 6.64 15.64
N LEU A 54 11.68 6.26 16.11
CA LEU A 54 11.22 4.87 16.18
C LEU A 54 11.06 4.21 14.80
N SER A 55 10.68 4.98 13.79
CA SER A 55 10.46 4.45 12.43
C SER A 55 11.73 3.97 11.77
N ILE A 56 12.88 4.60 12.06
CA ILE A 56 14.18 4.26 11.46
C ILE A 56 14.60 2.81 11.79
N PRO A 57 14.73 2.39 13.06
CA PRO A 57 15.10 1.01 13.37
C PRO A 57 14.05 0.02 12.87
N ARG A 58 12.76 0.36 12.88
CA ARG A 58 11.70 -0.53 12.34
C ARG A 58 11.85 -0.77 10.84
N VAL A 59 12.12 0.28 10.07
CA VAL A 59 12.42 0.16 8.63
C VAL A 59 13.69 -0.67 8.43
N LEU A 60 14.77 -0.36 9.15
CA LEU A 60 16.04 -1.09 9.02
C LEU A 60 15.90 -2.58 9.37
N VAL A 61 15.24 -2.92 10.48
CA VAL A 61 14.98 -4.31 10.86
C VAL A 61 14.14 -4.99 9.78
N GLY A 62 13.11 -4.34 9.24
CA GLY A 62 12.29 -4.89 8.16
C GLY A 62 13.06 -5.12 6.86
N SER A 63 13.99 -4.24 6.53
CA SER A 63 14.81 -4.31 5.31
C SER A 63 15.97 -5.29 5.40
N LEU A 64 16.60 -5.41 6.57
CA LEU A 64 17.82 -6.20 6.77
C LEU A 64 17.52 -7.62 7.28
N SER A 65 16.33 -7.87 7.85
CA SER A 65 15.97 -9.21 8.31
C SER A 65 15.80 -10.18 7.14
N PRO A 66 16.33 -11.41 7.22
CA PRO A 66 15.95 -12.48 6.32
C PRO A 66 14.42 -12.67 6.34
N ILE A 67 13.81 -12.84 5.17
CA ILE A 67 12.36 -12.85 5.05
C ILE A 67 11.67 -13.93 5.89
N SER A 68 12.35 -15.05 6.15
CA SER A 68 11.90 -16.13 7.02
C SER A 68 11.80 -15.74 8.49
N LEU A 69 12.58 -14.74 8.92
CA LEU A 69 12.59 -14.21 10.29
C LEU A 69 11.75 -12.94 10.44
N THR A 70 11.43 -12.25 9.34
CA THR A 70 10.67 -10.99 9.35
C THR A 70 9.35 -11.11 10.12
N TYR A 71 8.66 -12.26 10.04
CA TYR A 71 7.46 -12.49 10.83
C TYR A 71 7.71 -12.29 12.34
N TYR A 72 8.75 -12.94 12.86
CA TYR A 72 9.09 -12.89 14.29
C TYR A 72 9.66 -11.53 14.70
N THR A 73 10.56 -10.97 13.88
CA THR A 73 11.22 -9.69 14.22
C THR A 73 10.23 -8.53 14.22
N MET A 74 9.28 -8.49 13.28
CA MET A 74 8.23 -7.46 13.26
C MET A 74 7.31 -7.54 14.48
N ASN A 75 6.92 -8.75 14.90
CA ASN A 75 6.12 -8.94 16.12
C ASN A 75 6.88 -8.45 17.37
N LEU A 76 8.18 -8.73 17.47
CA LEU A 76 9.02 -8.30 18.60
C LEU A 76 9.11 -6.77 18.73
N ILE A 77 9.21 -6.04 17.62
CA ILE A 77 9.38 -4.57 17.61
C ILE A 77 8.04 -3.79 17.64
N GLY A 78 6.96 -4.47 18.03
CA GLY A 78 5.64 -3.88 18.19
C GLY A 78 4.90 -3.61 16.88
N CYS A 79 5.21 -4.37 15.82
CA CYS A 79 4.52 -4.34 14.52
C CYS A 79 3.86 -5.70 14.24
N PRO A 80 2.83 -6.10 15.00
CA PRO A 80 2.34 -7.46 14.97
C PRO A 80 1.76 -7.86 13.60
N ILE A 81 1.99 -9.12 13.24
CA ILE A 81 1.48 -9.75 12.03
C ILE A 81 0.58 -10.90 12.44
N THR A 82 -0.71 -10.78 12.12
CA THR A 82 -1.69 -11.85 12.31
C THR A 82 -1.87 -12.60 10.99
N VAL A 83 -1.62 -13.89 10.98
CA VAL A 83 -1.84 -14.76 9.80
C VAL A 83 -3.08 -15.60 10.03
N LYS A 84 -4.00 -15.57 9.07
CA LYS A 84 -5.27 -16.33 9.06
C LYS A 84 -5.32 -17.21 7.81
N GLY A 85 -6.12 -18.28 7.89
CA GLY A 85 -6.17 -19.32 6.86
C GLY A 85 -4.90 -20.16 6.85
N THR A 86 -4.75 -21.00 5.83
CA THR A 86 -3.58 -21.87 5.68
C THR A 86 -2.71 -21.36 4.54
N PRO A 87 -1.54 -20.76 4.82
CA PRO A 87 -0.58 -20.40 3.79
C PRO A 87 -0.24 -21.65 2.96
N PRO A 88 -0.21 -21.56 1.62
CA PRO A 88 0.12 -22.71 0.79
C PRO A 88 1.51 -23.24 1.14
N ARG A 89 1.58 -24.56 1.40
CA ARG A 89 2.87 -25.25 1.61
C ARG A 89 3.78 -25.04 0.41
N ASP A 90 5.09 -25.12 0.65
CA ASP A 90 6.08 -24.95 -0.41
C ASP A 90 5.84 -25.98 -1.52
N ALA A 91 5.46 -25.49 -2.68
CA ALA A 91 5.26 -26.25 -3.90
C ALA A 91 6.61 -26.67 -4.49
N LYS A 92 7.30 -27.59 -3.80
CA LYS A 92 7.96 -28.69 -4.53
C LYS A 92 6.94 -29.74 -4.98
N SER A 93 5.65 -29.55 -4.68
CA SER A 93 4.55 -30.48 -4.93
C SER A 93 3.46 -29.94 -5.88
N SER A 94 3.66 -28.84 -6.62
CA SER A 94 2.75 -28.57 -7.74
C SER A 94 3.08 -29.58 -8.83
N SER A 95 2.08 -30.35 -9.28
CA SER A 95 2.24 -31.36 -10.33
C SER A 95 2.80 -30.79 -11.64
N THR A 96 2.77 -29.47 -11.81
CA THR A 96 3.19 -28.73 -13.01
C THR A 96 4.58 -28.09 -12.90
N GLY A 97 5.18 -28.00 -11.71
CA GLY A 97 6.46 -27.28 -11.49
C GLY A 97 6.40 -25.76 -11.66
N ARG A 98 5.26 -25.20 -12.09
CA ARG A 98 5.05 -23.76 -12.29
C ARG A 98 4.79 -23.05 -10.97
N GLY A 99 5.24 -21.80 -10.87
CA GLY A 99 5.11 -20.93 -9.71
C GLY A 99 3.66 -20.54 -9.39
N VAL A 100 3.43 -20.08 -8.15
CA VAL A 100 2.11 -19.67 -7.65
C VAL A 100 2.04 -18.14 -7.56
N VAL A 101 0.93 -17.57 -8.01
CA VAL A 101 0.62 -16.14 -7.90
C VAL A 101 -0.29 -15.89 -6.69
N PHE A 102 0.21 -15.09 -5.77
CA PHE A 102 -0.54 -14.53 -4.65
C PHE A 102 -1.15 -13.20 -5.06
N VAL A 103 -2.47 -13.16 -5.19
CA VAL A 103 -3.22 -11.99 -5.63
C VAL A 103 -3.80 -11.30 -4.40
N CYS A 104 -3.34 -10.09 -4.08
CA CYS A 104 -3.76 -9.40 -2.87
C CYS A 104 -4.40 -8.02 -3.10
N SER A 105 -5.23 -7.60 -2.15
CA SER A 105 -5.64 -6.19 -2.04
C SER A 105 -4.43 -5.30 -1.74
N HIS A 106 -4.45 -4.05 -2.20
CA HIS A 106 -3.32 -3.15 -2.05
C HIS A 106 -3.60 -2.04 -1.01
N ARG A 107 -2.97 -2.10 0.16
CA ARG A 107 -3.10 -1.13 1.26
C ARG A 107 -1.89 -0.23 1.40
N THR A 108 -0.69 -0.78 1.30
CA THR A 108 0.56 0.01 1.36
C THR A 108 1.63 -0.57 0.44
N VAL A 109 2.78 0.11 0.34
CA VAL A 109 3.93 -0.42 -0.40
C VAL A 109 4.56 -1.66 0.25
N LEU A 110 4.25 -1.93 1.53
CA LEU A 110 4.81 -3.05 2.30
C LEU A 110 4.01 -4.34 2.13
N ASP A 111 2.85 -4.32 1.47
CA ASP A 111 1.94 -5.46 1.40
C ASP A 111 2.63 -6.74 0.93
N ALA A 112 3.43 -6.65 -0.14
CA ALA A 112 4.14 -7.80 -0.68
C ALA A 112 5.17 -8.35 0.33
N VAL A 113 5.89 -7.48 1.04
CA VAL A 113 6.86 -7.88 2.08
C VAL A 113 6.16 -8.64 3.20
N TYR A 114 5.01 -8.15 3.67
CA TYR A 114 4.26 -8.83 4.73
C TYR A 114 3.64 -10.15 4.26
N VAL A 115 3.22 -10.26 2.99
CA VAL A 115 2.79 -11.55 2.40
C VAL A 115 3.96 -12.53 2.37
N SER A 116 5.15 -12.13 1.91
CA SER A 116 6.34 -12.99 1.90
C SER A 116 6.77 -13.41 3.30
N ALA A 117 6.75 -12.48 4.26
CA ALA A 117 7.06 -12.76 5.66
C ALA A 117 6.06 -13.76 6.26
N SER A 118 4.77 -13.64 5.93
CA SER A 118 3.73 -14.56 6.39
C SER A 118 3.83 -15.95 5.73
N LEU A 119 4.42 -16.03 4.53
CA LEU A 119 4.77 -17.29 3.88
C LEU A 119 6.07 -17.90 4.44
N GLY A 120 6.89 -17.12 5.15
CA GLY A 120 8.20 -17.53 5.65
C GLY A 120 9.25 -17.77 4.57
N ARG A 121 9.04 -17.27 3.33
CA ARG A 121 9.91 -17.52 2.18
C ARG A 121 9.98 -16.34 1.22
N MET A 122 11.05 -16.33 0.42
CA MET A 122 11.30 -15.30 -0.58
C MET A 122 10.27 -15.38 -1.70
N THR A 123 9.67 -14.25 -2.06
CA THR A 123 8.82 -14.12 -3.25
C THR A 123 9.33 -12.99 -4.12
N THR A 124 8.87 -12.95 -5.37
CA THR A 124 9.03 -11.78 -6.24
C THR A 124 7.81 -10.89 -6.12
N THR A 125 7.98 -9.57 -6.19
CA THR A 125 6.90 -8.60 -6.29
C THR A 125 7.04 -7.77 -7.56
N ILE A 126 5.91 -7.43 -8.17
CA ILE A 126 5.83 -6.59 -9.36
C ILE A 126 5.11 -5.30 -9.05
N SER A 127 5.64 -4.18 -9.55
CA SER A 127 4.99 -2.88 -9.34
C SER A 127 5.28 -1.89 -10.46
N TYR A 128 4.27 -1.10 -10.78
CA TYR A 128 4.30 -0.07 -11.82
C TYR A 128 5.02 1.21 -11.41
N SER A 129 5.21 1.47 -10.10
CA SER A 129 5.68 2.76 -9.58
C SER A 129 6.19 2.63 -8.15
N VAL A 130 7.33 1.95 -7.99
CA VAL A 130 8.10 1.96 -6.73
C VAL A 130 9.18 3.04 -6.84
N ALA A 131 9.36 3.83 -5.79
CA ALA A 131 10.49 4.74 -5.73
C ALA A 131 11.80 3.92 -5.62
N SER A 132 12.85 4.28 -6.35
CA SER A 132 14.12 3.52 -6.34
C SER A 132 14.67 3.28 -4.93
N PHE A 133 14.48 4.23 -4.01
CA PHE A 133 14.87 4.07 -2.61
C PHE A 133 14.08 2.99 -1.87
N THR A 134 12.78 2.87 -2.15
CA THR A 134 11.94 1.81 -1.56
C THR A 134 12.29 0.44 -2.13
N GLU A 135 12.71 0.37 -3.39
CA GLU A 135 13.25 -0.86 -3.98
C GLU A 135 14.58 -1.27 -3.37
N PHE A 136 15.49 -0.31 -3.15
CA PHE A 136 16.75 -0.54 -2.45
C PHE A 136 16.54 -1.09 -1.02
N LEU A 137 15.53 -0.58 -0.31
CA LEU A 137 15.17 -1.05 1.03
C LEU A 137 14.33 -2.35 1.04
N SER A 138 13.95 -2.90 -0.12
CA SER A 138 13.07 -4.06 -0.16
C SER A 138 13.84 -5.34 0.19
N PRO A 139 13.40 -6.12 1.22
CA PRO A 139 14.01 -7.41 1.53
C PRO A 139 13.62 -8.51 0.53
N ILE A 140 12.70 -8.21 -0.40
CA ILE A 140 12.22 -9.14 -1.42
C ILE A 140 12.59 -8.68 -2.83
N LYS A 141 12.67 -9.64 -3.76
CA LYS A 141 12.99 -9.36 -5.16
C LYS A 141 11.88 -8.52 -5.78
N THR A 142 12.24 -7.35 -6.29
CA THR A 142 11.29 -6.43 -6.96
C THR A 142 11.55 -6.44 -8.46
N SER A 143 10.49 -6.38 -9.26
CA SER A 143 10.60 -6.20 -10.70
C SER A 143 9.66 -5.08 -11.15
N ARG A 144 10.21 -4.14 -11.93
CA ARG A 144 9.47 -2.96 -12.38
C ARG A 144 8.65 -3.31 -13.62
N LEU A 145 7.36 -2.99 -13.58
CA LEU A 145 6.51 -3.11 -14.75
C LEU A 145 6.69 -1.90 -15.68
N THR A 146 6.71 -2.18 -16.98
CA THR A 146 6.96 -1.22 -18.05
C THR A 146 5.69 -0.52 -18.53
N ARG A 147 4.51 -0.98 -18.06
CA ARG A 147 3.17 -0.55 -18.53
C ARG A 147 2.88 -0.95 -19.98
N GLU A 148 3.69 -1.84 -20.53
CA GLU A 148 3.47 -2.47 -21.82
C GLU A 148 3.03 -3.91 -21.56
N ARG A 149 1.78 -4.22 -21.92
CA ARG A 149 1.11 -5.46 -21.51
C ARG A 149 1.89 -6.72 -21.93
N THR A 150 2.45 -6.72 -23.15
CA THR A 150 3.20 -7.85 -23.71
C THR A 150 4.50 -8.11 -22.95
N LYS A 151 5.29 -7.06 -22.70
CA LYS A 151 6.53 -7.17 -21.91
C LYS A 151 6.27 -7.54 -20.46
N ASP A 152 5.25 -6.93 -19.86
CA ASP A 152 4.85 -7.22 -18.49
C ASP A 152 4.36 -8.68 -18.35
N ALA A 153 3.63 -9.20 -19.35
CA ALA A 153 3.20 -10.59 -19.42
C ALA A 153 4.39 -11.57 -19.54
N GLN A 154 5.35 -11.26 -20.43
CA GLN A 154 6.57 -12.07 -20.61
C GLN A 154 7.37 -12.14 -19.30
N LEU A 155 7.62 -11.00 -18.67
CA LEU A 155 8.32 -10.95 -17.37
C LEU A 155 7.63 -11.82 -16.30
N ILE A 156 6.30 -11.74 -16.21
CA ILE A 156 5.55 -12.54 -15.24
C ILE A 156 5.64 -14.04 -15.59
N ASN A 157 5.50 -14.41 -16.86
CA ASN A 157 5.66 -15.80 -17.29
C ASN A 157 7.03 -16.35 -16.94
N ASP A 158 8.11 -15.61 -17.24
CA ASP A 158 9.48 -16.04 -16.93
C ASP A 158 9.69 -16.30 -15.43
N ILE A 159 9.09 -15.46 -14.56
CA ILE A 159 9.13 -15.66 -13.11
C ILE A 159 8.40 -16.95 -12.73
N LEU A 160 7.22 -17.20 -13.31
CA LEU A 160 6.39 -18.36 -12.99
C LEU A 160 6.96 -19.66 -13.54
N ASP A 161 7.56 -19.64 -14.73
CA ASP A 161 8.22 -20.80 -15.35
C ASP A 161 9.47 -21.24 -14.59
N GLN A 162 10.12 -20.32 -13.88
CA GLN A 162 11.19 -20.63 -12.92
C GLN A 162 10.68 -21.26 -11.61
N GLY A 163 9.38 -21.56 -11.51
CA GLY A 163 8.77 -22.12 -10.30
C GLY A 163 8.68 -21.12 -9.14
N ARG A 164 8.91 -19.82 -9.36
CA ARG A 164 8.96 -18.82 -8.29
C ARG A 164 7.59 -18.33 -7.88
N TYR A 165 7.46 -17.98 -6.61
CA TYR A 165 6.28 -17.30 -6.09
C TYR A 165 6.27 -15.83 -6.48
N LEU A 166 5.10 -15.37 -6.91
CA LEU A 166 4.86 -13.98 -7.27
C LEU A 166 3.76 -13.41 -6.37
N VAL A 167 4.01 -12.27 -5.73
CA VAL A 167 2.98 -11.48 -5.05
C VAL A 167 2.63 -10.30 -5.95
N MET A 168 1.35 -10.09 -6.19
CA MET A 168 0.91 -8.95 -7.00
C MET A 168 -0.40 -8.34 -6.52
N CYS A 169 -0.49 -7.04 -6.74
CA CYS A 169 -1.63 -6.21 -6.38
C CYS A 169 -2.35 -5.74 -7.66
N PRO A 170 -3.38 -6.47 -8.15
CA PRO A 170 -4.02 -6.17 -9.42
C PRO A 170 -4.78 -4.83 -9.45
N GLU A 171 -5.01 -4.19 -8.29
CA GLU A 171 -5.51 -2.80 -8.18
C GLU A 171 -4.55 -1.78 -8.84
N GLY A 172 -3.25 -2.10 -8.88
CA GLY A 172 -2.20 -1.23 -9.44
C GLY A 172 -1.92 0.05 -8.64
N THR A 173 -2.68 0.32 -7.57
CA THR A 173 -2.44 1.40 -6.62
C THR A 173 -3.10 1.08 -5.29
N THR A 174 -2.56 1.64 -4.20
CA THR A 174 -3.09 1.44 -2.86
C THR A 174 -4.49 2.03 -2.69
N CYS A 175 -5.38 1.33 -2.00
CA CYS A 175 -6.68 1.82 -1.55
C CYS A 175 -6.75 1.64 -0.04
N ARG A 176 -7.06 2.69 0.72
CA ARG A 176 -7.08 2.60 2.19
C ARG A 176 -8.47 2.54 2.80
N GLU A 177 -9.48 2.90 2.02
CA GLU A 177 -10.88 2.83 2.41
C GLU A 177 -11.38 1.37 2.30
N PRO A 178 -12.54 1.03 2.88
CA PRO A 178 -13.11 -0.32 2.85
C PRO A 178 -13.71 -0.67 1.47
N TYR A 179 -12.92 -0.42 0.42
CA TYR A 179 -13.20 -0.71 -0.98
C TYR A 179 -12.02 -1.43 -1.61
N LEU A 180 -12.31 -2.18 -2.68
CA LEU A 180 -11.32 -2.70 -3.61
C LEU A 180 -11.49 -2.02 -4.97
N LEU A 181 -10.39 -1.53 -5.52
CA LEU A 181 -10.37 -1.07 -6.90
C LEU A 181 -10.50 -2.25 -7.86
N ARG A 182 -10.87 -1.96 -9.11
CA ARG A 182 -11.02 -2.96 -10.16
C ARG A 182 -9.71 -3.73 -10.34
N PHE A 183 -9.78 -5.05 -10.32
CA PHE A 183 -8.62 -5.90 -10.56
C PHE A 183 -8.30 -5.96 -12.07
N SER A 184 -7.03 -5.83 -12.42
CA SER A 184 -6.54 -6.23 -13.74
C SER A 184 -6.64 -7.74 -13.92
N SER A 185 -7.08 -8.20 -15.10
CA SER A 185 -7.21 -9.62 -15.45
C SER A 185 -5.90 -10.31 -15.80
N LEU A 186 -4.79 -9.56 -15.90
CA LEU A 186 -3.52 -10.07 -16.42
C LEU A 186 -3.05 -11.35 -15.70
N PHE A 187 -3.22 -11.45 -14.38
CA PHE A 187 -2.79 -12.64 -13.65
C PHE A 187 -3.57 -13.90 -14.02
N ALA A 188 -4.87 -13.75 -14.30
CA ALA A 188 -5.74 -14.86 -14.65
C ALA A 188 -5.47 -15.38 -16.07
N GLU A 189 -4.89 -14.56 -16.94
CA GLU A 189 -4.47 -14.96 -18.28
C GLU A 189 -3.17 -15.76 -18.28
N LEU A 190 -2.34 -15.58 -17.26
CA LEU A 190 -0.97 -16.10 -17.23
C LEU A 190 -0.83 -17.40 -16.45
N THR A 191 -1.74 -17.72 -15.55
CA THR A 191 -1.64 -18.95 -14.74
C THR A 191 -2.96 -19.34 -14.10
N ASP A 192 -3.14 -20.65 -13.88
CA ASP A 192 -4.20 -21.21 -13.03
C ASP A 192 -3.75 -21.39 -11.57
N GLN A 193 -2.49 -21.11 -11.26
CA GLN A 193 -1.93 -21.25 -9.91
C GLN A 193 -2.16 -19.98 -9.08
N ILE A 194 -3.43 -19.69 -8.74
CA ILE A 194 -3.83 -18.42 -8.11
C ILE A 194 -4.27 -18.64 -6.66
N VAL A 195 -3.70 -17.86 -5.75
CA VAL A 195 -4.06 -17.82 -4.33
C VAL A 195 -4.48 -16.39 -3.95
N PRO A 196 -5.77 -16.15 -3.63
CA PRO A 196 -6.21 -14.85 -3.15
C PRO A 196 -5.72 -14.59 -1.73
N VAL A 197 -5.32 -13.36 -1.45
CA VAL A 197 -4.83 -12.94 -0.13
C VAL A 197 -5.48 -11.62 0.29
N ALA A 198 -6.22 -11.65 1.38
CA ALA A 198 -6.88 -10.49 1.94
C ALA A 198 -5.97 -9.79 2.97
N ILE A 199 -5.78 -8.47 2.83
CA ILE A 199 -4.87 -7.68 3.67
C ILE A 199 -5.65 -6.57 4.39
N VAL A 200 -5.52 -6.54 5.72
CA VAL A 200 -5.96 -5.45 6.59
C VAL A 200 -4.73 -4.77 7.19
N VAL A 201 -4.71 -3.44 7.14
CA VAL A 201 -3.67 -2.62 7.74
C VAL A 201 -4.29 -1.74 8.80
N LYS A 202 -3.79 -1.84 10.04
CA LYS A 202 -4.24 -1.02 11.16
C LYS A 202 -3.18 0.04 11.46
N THR A 203 -3.59 1.31 11.37
CA THR A 203 -2.79 2.46 11.77
C THR A 203 -3.63 3.40 12.63
N SER A 204 -2.99 4.23 13.46
CA SER A 204 -3.69 5.07 14.44
C SER A 204 -3.49 6.56 14.21
N MET A 205 -2.29 6.96 13.80
CA MET A 205 -1.90 8.36 13.62
C MET A 205 -1.60 8.69 12.17
N PHE A 206 -0.83 7.83 11.50
CA PHE A 206 -0.30 8.11 10.17
C PHE A 206 -0.67 7.07 9.11
N HIS A 207 -1.04 7.55 7.93
CA HIS A 207 -1.16 6.71 6.74
C HIS A 207 0.20 6.53 6.07
N GLY A 208 0.61 5.26 5.93
CA GLY A 208 1.78 4.85 5.14
C GLY A 208 1.55 4.89 3.63
N THR A 209 0.69 5.78 3.13
CA THR A 209 0.47 5.97 1.68
C THR A 209 0.22 7.43 1.35
N THR A 210 0.61 7.85 0.15
CA THR A 210 0.21 9.14 -0.42
C THR A 210 0.07 9.08 -1.94
N ALA A 211 -0.83 9.90 -2.48
CA ALA A 211 -0.96 10.13 -3.92
C ALA A 211 -0.14 11.34 -4.40
N ARG A 212 -0.04 12.40 -3.58
CA ARG A 212 0.61 13.67 -3.96
C ARG A 212 1.98 13.91 -3.32
N GLY A 213 2.31 13.22 -2.23
CA GLY A 213 3.58 13.38 -1.53
C GLY A 213 4.70 12.46 -2.04
N HIS A 214 5.83 12.48 -1.33
CA HIS A 214 6.94 11.57 -1.61
C HIS A 214 6.64 10.15 -1.12
N LYS A 215 6.49 9.21 -2.06
CA LYS A 215 6.17 7.81 -1.76
C LYS A 215 7.30 7.05 -1.05
N TRP A 216 8.54 7.49 -1.18
CA TRP A 216 9.66 6.83 -0.47
C TRP A 216 9.55 6.97 1.06
N LEU A 217 8.78 7.96 1.55
CA LEU A 217 8.46 8.14 2.97
C LEU A 217 7.33 7.21 3.47
N ASP A 218 6.66 6.49 2.57
CA ASP A 218 5.52 5.62 2.93
C ASP A 218 5.85 4.60 4.03
N PRO A 219 6.99 3.87 3.97
CA PRO A 219 7.39 2.97 5.05
C PRO A 219 7.60 3.69 6.38
N PHE A 220 8.24 4.86 6.38
CA PHE A 220 8.50 5.61 7.61
C PHE A 220 7.19 6.06 8.26
N PHE A 221 6.28 6.68 7.50
CA PHE A 221 4.97 7.07 8.05
C PHE A 221 4.16 5.87 8.55
N PHE A 222 4.29 4.69 7.93
CA PHE A 222 3.69 3.48 8.47
C PHE A 222 4.28 3.13 9.85
N PHE A 223 5.61 3.04 9.96
CA PHE A 223 6.31 2.65 11.19
C PHE A 223 6.37 3.74 12.27
N MET A 224 6.06 4.99 11.93
CA MET A 224 5.85 6.08 12.89
C MET A 224 4.60 5.88 13.75
N ASN A 225 3.66 5.00 13.37
CA ASN A 225 2.54 4.70 14.25
C ASN A 225 3.04 4.01 15.53
N PRO A 226 2.42 4.24 16.70
CA PRO A 226 2.79 3.53 17.93
C PRO A 226 2.71 2.00 17.79
N PHE A 227 1.56 1.50 17.32
CA PHE A 227 1.25 0.08 17.20
C PHE A 227 0.63 -0.24 15.82
N PRO A 228 1.40 -0.13 14.73
CA PRO A 228 0.91 -0.51 13.41
C PRO A 228 0.79 -2.04 13.34
N ALA A 229 -0.26 -2.55 12.67
CA ALA A 229 -0.45 -4.00 12.57
C ALA A 229 -0.89 -4.41 11.16
N TYR A 230 -0.48 -5.62 10.79
CA TYR A 230 -0.94 -6.31 9.60
C TYR A 230 -1.79 -7.52 9.97
N GLU A 231 -2.92 -7.70 9.30
CA GLU A 231 -3.61 -8.98 9.25
C GLU A 231 -3.63 -9.48 7.81
N ILE A 232 -3.14 -10.70 7.61
CA ILE A 232 -3.04 -11.36 6.33
C ILE A 232 -3.87 -12.63 6.40
N THR A 233 -4.84 -12.74 5.49
CA THR A 233 -5.68 -13.93 5.37
C THR A 233 -5.42 -14.59 4.03
N PHE A 234 -4.86 -15.79 4.04
CA PHE A 234 -4.72 -16.62 2.85
C PHE A 234 -6.04 -17.34 2.59
N LEU A 235 -6.61 -17.14 1.41
CA LEU A 235 -7.76 -17.91 0.95
C LEU A 235 -7.26 -19.19 0.27
N ASN A 236 -8.18 -20.13 0.05
CA ASN A 236 -7.88 -21.34 -0.71
C ASN A 236 -7.42 -20.98 -2.13
N LYS A 237 -6.45 -21.74 -2.62
CA LYS A 237 -6.07 -21.70 -4.03
C LYS A 237 -7.30 -21.98 -4.90
N LEU A 238 -7.45 -21.25 -5.99
CA LEU A 238 -8.52 -21.47 -6.95
C LEU A 238 -8.45 -22.91 -7.49
N SER A 239 -9.59 -23.58 -7.51
CA SER A 239 -9.74 -24.86 -8.19
C SER A 239 -9.80 -24.67 -9.71
N PRO A 240 -9.50 -25.68 -10.54
CA PRO A 240 -9.47 -25.53 -12.00
C PRO A 240 -10.79 -24.99 -12.60
N ASP A 241 -11.94 -25.35 -12.01
CA ASP A 241 -13.26 -24.84 -12.39
C ASP A 241 -13.46 -23.34 -12.09
N GLN A 242 -12.57 -22.73 -11.31
CA GLN A 242 -12.58 -21.30 -10.96
C GLN A 242 -11.58 -20.48 -11.79
N THR A 243 -10.80 -21.11 -12.66
CA THR A 243 -9.79 -20.44 -13.49
C THR A 243 -10.17 -20.42 -14.97
N CYS A 244 -9.32 -19.82 -15.80
CA CYS A 244 -9.53 -19.78 -17.25
C CYS A 244 -9.49 -21.18 -17.89
N SER A 245 -8.87 -22.16 -17.22
CA SER A 245 -8.83 -23.56 -17.67
C SER A 245 -10.23 -24.18 -17.85
N SER A 246 -11.26 -23.66 -17.18
CA SER A 246 -12.65 -24.10 -17.32
C SER A 246 -13.44 -23.34 -18.40
N GLY A 247 -12.76 -22.56 -19.25
CA GLY A 247 -13.40 -21.73 -20.28
C GLY A 247 -13.93 -20.38 -19.80
N LYS A 248 -13.70 -20.01 -18.53
CA LYS A 248 -14.05 -18.68 -17.99
C LYS A 248 -13.17 -17.61 -18.61
N SER A 249 -13.71 -16.40 -18.79
CA SER A 249 -12.90 -15.27 -19.22
C SER A 249 -11.96 -14.82 -18.09
N SER A 250 -10.79 -14.28 -18.44
CA SER A 250 -9.85 -13.75 -17.44
C SER A 250 -10.44 -12.61 -16.60
N HIS A 251 -11.38 -11.86 -17.18
CA HIS A 251 -12.14 -10.82 -16.49
C HIS A 251 -13.09 -11.41 -15.44
N GLU A 252 -13.80 -12.49 -15.75
CA GLU A 252 -14.65 -13.19 -14.77
C GLU A 252 -13.83 -13.73 -13.61
N VAL A 253 -12.69 -14.36 -13.88
CA VAL A 253 -11.79 -14.86 -12.83
C VAL A 253 -11.30 -13.70 -11.96
N ALA A 254 -10.90 -12.59 -12.56
CA ALA A 254 -10.43 -11.42 -11.82
C ALA A 254 -11.52 -10.78 -10.94
N ASN A 255 -12.75 -10.68 -11.44
CA ASN A 255 -13.89 -10.18 -10.69
C ASN A 255 -14.25 -11.12 -9.53
N SER A 256 -14.26 -12.42 -9.78
CA SER A 256 -14.49 -13.44 -8.74
C SER A 256 -13.44 -13.35 -7.62
N VAL A 257 -12.16 -13.22 -7.97
CA VAL A 257 -11.08 -13.02 -6.99
C VAL A 257 -11.24 -11.72 -6.20
N GLN A 258 -11.63 -10.63 -6.87
CA GLN A 258 -11.93 -9.36 -6.21
C GLN A 258 -13.08 -9.54 -5.19
N GLU A 259 -14.16 -10.21 -5.57
CA GLU A 259 -15.32 -10.49 -4.70
C GLU A 259 -14.97 -11.39 -3.51
N MET A 260 -14.17 -12.43 -3.72
CA MET A 260 -13.70 -13.31 -2.63
C MET A 260 -12.91 -12.54 -1.57
N ILE A 261 -11.99 -11.67 -2.00
CA ILE A 261 -11.21 -10.82 -1.10
C ILE A 261 -12.12 -9.78 -0.44
N ALA A 262 -13.02 -9.15 -1.19
CA ALA A 262 -13.95 -8.16 -0.65
C ALA A 262 -14.86 -8.76 0.44
N LYS A 263 -15.43 -9.95 0.19
CA LYS A 263 -16.26 -10.68 1.14
C LYS A 263 -15.49 -11.02 2.42
N THR A 264 -14.24 -11.48 2.27
CA THR A 264 -13.37 -11.81 3.42
C THR A 264 -13.06 -10.58 4.27
N LEU A 265 -12.89 -9.42 3.64
CA LEU A 265 -12.60 -8.16 4.32
C LEU A 265 -13.84 -7.41 4.79
N ASN A 266 -15.04 -7.81 4.38
CA ASN A 266 -16.29 -7.04 4.46
C ASN A 266 -16.19 -5.67 3.75
N TYR A 267 -15.57 -5.64 2.57
CA TYR A 267 -15.32 -4.44 1.76
C TYR A 267 -16.23 -4.42 0.54
N LYS A 268 -16.33 -3.26 -0.12
CA LYS A 268 -17.10 -3.12 -1.36
C LYS A 268 -16.22 -3.16 -2.61
N CYS A 269 -16.58 -3.98 -3.58
CA CYS A 269 -15.95 -3.95 -4.90
C CYS A 269 -16.33 -2.64 -5.64
N THR A 270 -15.40 -2.14 -6.45
CA THR A 270 -15.64 -0.99 -7.32
C THR A 270 -15.11 -1.28 -8.72
N ASN A 271 -15.66 -0.59 -9.72
CA ASN A 271 -15.14 -0.58 -11.08
C ASN A 271 -14.11 0.54 -11.31
N LEU A 272 -13.72 1.26 -10.24
CA LEU A 272 -12.77 2.35 -10.31
C LEU A 272 -11.36 1.81 -10.50
N THR A 273 -10.61 2.45 -11.37
CA THR A 273 -9.25 2.07 -11.74
C THR A 273 -8.23 2.96 -11.04
N ARG A 274 -6.96 2.55 -11.16
CA ARG A 274 -5.82 3.41 -10.84
C ARG A 274 -5.93 4.80 -11.49
N LYS A 275 -6.32 4.87 -12.76
CA LYS A 275 -6.41 6.13 -13.51
C LYS A 275 -7.44 7.07 -12.88
N ASP A 276 -8.59 6.53 -12.49
CA ASP A 276 -9.65 7.27 -11.81
C ASP A 276 -9.19 7.86 -10.49
N LYS A 277 -8.43 7.08 -9.70
CA LYS A 277 -7.83 7.54 -8.44
C LYS A 277 -6.88 8.73 -8.66
N TYR A 278 -5.90 8.60 -9.55
CA TYR A 278 -4.91 9.67 -9.74
C TYR A 278 -5.55 10.92 -10.36
N ARG A 279 -6.54 10.76 -11.24
CA ARG A 279 -7.31 11.86 -11.80
C ARG A 279 -8.06 12.61 -10.69
N ALA A 280 -8.72 11.89 -9.79
CA ALA A 280 -9.46 12.48 -8.68
C ALA A 280 -8.55 13.17 -7.64
N LEU A 281 -7.37 12.60 -7.33
CA LEU A 281 -6.53 13.06 -6.21
C LEU A 281 -5.40 14.02 -6.62
N ALA A 282 -4.79 13.79 -7.78
CA ALA A 282 -3.60 14.50 -8.23
C ALA A 282 -3.80 15.26 -9.55
N GLY A 283 -4.94 15.07 -10.24
CA GLY A 283 -5.19 15.66 -11.55
C GLY A 283 -4.29 15.10 -12.66
N THR A 284 -3.71 13.93 -12.46
CA THR A 284 -2.86 13.25 -13.45
C THR A 284 -3.37 11.83 -13.70
N ASP A 285 -2.98 11.20 -14.81
CA ASP A 285 -3.34 9.81 -15.07
C ASP A 285 -2.40 8.81 -14.33
N GLY A 286 -1.55 9.31 -13.43
CA GLY A 286 -0.59 8.51 -12.65
C GLY A 286 0.72 8.17 -13.40
N LEU A 287 0.97 8.80 -14.56
CA LEU A 287 2.24 8.71 -15.27
C LEU A 287 3.32 9.55 -14.58
N VAL A 288 4.56 9.05 -14.54
CA VAL A 288 5.71 9.76 -13.95
C VAL A 288 6.09 10.88 -14.92
N GLY A 289 6.13 12.14 -14.45
CA GLY A 289 6.54 13.29 -15.26
C GLY A 289 5.42 14.24 -15.70
N GLN A 290 4.14 13.88 -15.54
CA GLN A 290 3.05 14.85 -15.72
C GLN A 290 2.91 15.69 -14.45
N GLN A 291 3.37 16.95 -14.50
CA GLN A 291 3.00 17.92 -13.48
C GLN A 291 1.55 18.40 -13.73
N PRO A 292 0.73 18.58 -12.69
CA PRO A 292 -0.58 19.18 -12.86
C PRO A 292 -0.43 20.60 -13.42
N VAL A 293 -1.32 21.02 -14.32
CA VAL A 293 -1.29 22.36 -14.96
C VAL A 293 -1.22 23.50 -13.93
N ARG A 294 -1.79 23.30 -12.73
CA ARG A 294 -1.71 24.25 -11.60
C ARG A 294 -0.31 24.38 -10.98
N ALA A 295 0.58 23.41 -11.12
CA ALA A 295 1.95 23.47 -10.58
C ALA A 295 2.91 24.27 -11.46
N GLN A 296 2.63 24.44 -12.76
CA GLN A 296 3.41 25.33 -13.63
C GLN A 296 3.26 26.80 -13.22
N LEU A 297 2.08 27.21 -12.73
CA LEU A 297 1.79 28.57 -12.29
C LEU A 297 2.34 28.91 -10.89
N ALA A 298 2.74 27.92 -10.10
CA ALA A 298 3.28 28.13 -8.75
C ALA A 298 4.82 28.20 -8.69
N ARG A 299 5.51 28.11 -9.83
CA ARG A 299 6.98 28.22 -9.90
C ARG A 299 7.55 29.63 -9.72
N LEU A 300 6.70 30.64 -9.49
CA LEU A 300 7.13 32.03 -9.25
C LEU A 300 7.37 32.39 -7.77
N SER A 301 7.35 31.43 -6.83
CA SER A 301 7.72 31.73 -5.43
C SER A 301 8.66 30.69 -4.79
N ALA A 302 9.57 30.12 -5.58
CA ALA A 302 10.59 29.19 -5.11
C ALA A 302 11.74 29.85 -4.29
N VAL A 303 11.56 31.07 -3.81
CA VAL A 303 12.52 31.75 -2.90
C VAL A 303 12.13 31.58 -1.42
N GLU A 304 10.92 31.12 -1.10
CA GLU A 304 10.46 31.02 0.30
C GLU A 304 10.73 29.66 0.97
N MET A 305 11.02 28.60 0.20
CA MET A 305 11.29 27.25 0.75
C MET A 305 12.71 27.09 1.33
N ALA A 306 13.64 27.99 1.04
CA ALA A 306 14.94 28.04 1.71
C ALA A 306 14.84 28.66 3.11
N ALA A 307 13.80 29.46 3.39
CA ALA A 307 13.59 30.10 4.68
C ALA A 307 13.02 29.13 5.74
N PHE A 308 12.23 28.13 5.34
CA PHE A 308 11.57 27.22 6.30
C PHE A 308 12.53 26.19 6.93
N THR A 309 13.54 25.74 6.19
CA THR A 309 14.58 24.84 6.69
C THR A 309 15.56 25.57 7.61
N CYS A 310 15.79 26.87 7.38
CA CYS A 310 16.70 27.69 8.19
C CYS A 310 16.09 28.07 9.55
N VAL A 311 14.78 28.38 9.60
CA VAL A 311 14.09 28.75 10.84
C VAL A 311 13.95 27.56 11.80
N TYR A 312 13.72 26.34 11.29
CA TYR A 312 13.61 25.15 12.15
C TYR A 312 14.96 24.67 12.70
N PHE A 313 16.05 24.82 11.93
CA PHE A 313 17.40 24.51 12.40
C PHE A 313 17.91 25.54 13.41
N GLN A 314 17.58 26.83 13.23
CA GLN A 314 17.94 27.89 14.19
C GLN A 314 17.17 27.83 15.50
N LEU A 315 15.90 27.39 15.49
CA LEU A 315 15.13 27.15 16.71
C LEU A 315 15.64 25.92 17.49
N PHE A 316 16.11 24.87 16.79
CA PHE A 316 16.68 23.69 17.43
C PHE A 316 18.07 23.94 18.04
N ALA A 317 18.90 24.76 17.39
CA ALA A 317 20.23 25.13 17.90
C ALA A 317 20.18 26.08 19.12
N ARG A 318 19.14 26.90 19.28
CA ARG A 318 18.98 27.79 20.44
C ARG A 318 18.42 27.10 21.69
N PHE A 319 17.78 25.94 21.55
CA PHE A 319 17.30 25.16 22.70
C PHE A 319 18.39 24.28 23.33
N LEU A 320 19.53 24.10 22.64
CA LEU A 320 20.64 23.26 23.11
C LEU A 320 21.77 24.05 23.83
N ILE A 321 21.63 25.37 23.98
CA ILE A 321 22.63 26.25 24.64
C ILE A 321 22.10 26.86 25.96
N ILE A 322 20.88 26.50 26.38
CA ILE A 322 20.36 26.85 27.71
C ILE A 322 19.96 25.57 28.45
N THR A 323 20.98 24.77 28.77
CA THR A 323 21.05 23.87 29.93
C THR A 323 22.50 23.81 30.36
#